data_AF-A0A1B6CPK7-F1
#
_entry.id   AF-A0A1B6CPK7-F1
#
_cell.length_a   1.000
_cell.length_b   1.000
_cell.length_c   1.000
_cell.angle_alpha   90.00
_cell.angle_beta   90.00
_cell.angle_gamma   90.00
#
_symmetry.space_group_name_H-M   'P 1'
#
loop_
_entity.id
_entity.type
_entity.pdbx_description
1 polymer ?
#
loop_
_entity_poly.entity_id
_entity_poly.type
_entity_poly.pdbx_seq_one_letter_code
_entity_poly.pdbx_strand_id
1 'polypeptide(L)'
;MSLLLCIDKFDQFWAVNRKLMEVGNGGEDTFKYIPFRCYLVDKDYTMIQRLVKPLTDDGHRKTLGCFIEEVFPSKEVRIITHGVEPMLETPIQWMSEHLSYPDNFLHLCVIIK
;
A
#
# COMPACT_ATOMS: atom_id res chain seq x y z
N MET A 1 4.41 -20.73 -3.16
CA MET A 1 4.73 -19.32 -2.83
C MET A 1 4.81 -19.10 -1.32
N SER A 2 4.01 -19.80 -0.52
CA SER A 2 3.97 -19.75 0.96
C SER A 2 5.17 -20.38 1.71
N LEU A 3 6.07 -21.12 1.03
CA LEU A 3 7.18 -21.83 1.68
C LEU A 3 8.48 -21.01 1.82
N LEU A 4 8.68 -19.94 1.03
CA LEU A 4 9.92 -19.14 1.10
C LEU A 4 9.95 -18.15 2.26
N LEU A 5 8.79 -17.75 2.79
CA LEU A 5 8.72 -16.85 3.94
C LEU A 5 9.23 -17.48 5.24
N CYS A 6 9.08 -18.80 5.35
CA CYS A 6 9.41 -19.56 6.55
C CYS A 6 10.91 -19.73 6.77
N ILE A 7 11.75 -19.33 5.79
CA ILE A 7 13.19 -19.60 5.77
C ILE A 7 14.01 -18.32 6.03
N ASP A 8 13.38 -17.16 6.24
CA ASP A 8 14.07 -15.87 6.49
C ASP A 8 15.12 -15.52 5.41
N LYS A 9 14.97 -16.08 4.21
CA LYS A 9 15.87 -15.85 3.06
C LYS A 9 15.39 -14.65 2.26
N PHE A 10 15.58 -13.47 2.86
CA PHE A 10 15.26 -12.16 2.30
C PHE A 10 15.74 -12.00 0.85
N ASP A 11 16.98 -12.41 0.54
CA ASP A 11 17.57 -12.24 -0.80
C ASP A 11 16.91 -13.08 -1.89
N GLN A 12 16.46 -14.30 -1.57
CA GLN A 12 15.78 -15.17 -2.53
C GLN A 12 14.35 -14.70 -2.80
N PHE A 13 13.69 -14.13 -1.79
CA PHE A 13 12.37 -13.52 -1.97
C PHE A 13 12.46 -12.26 -2.83
N TRP A 14 13.39 -11.35 -2.54
CA TRP A 14 13.56 -10.13 -3.34
C TRP A 14 14.03 -10.40 -4.79
N ALA A 15 14.81 -11.45 -5.04
CA ALA A 15 15.19 -11.82 -6.42
C ALA A 15 13.99 -12.20 -7.30
N VAL A 16 12.91 -12.73 -6.71
CA VAL A 16 11.67 -13.06 -7.41
C VAL A 16 10.67 -11.91 -7.36
N ASN A 17 10.54 -11.23 -6.21
CA ASN A 17 9.58 -10.14 -6.03
C ASN A 17 9.95 -8.89 -6.85
N ARG A 18 11.26 -8.66 -7.10
CA ARG A 18 11.71 -7.61 -8.04
C ARG A 18 11.05 -7.73 -9.42
N LYS A 19 10.86 -8.95 -9.93
CA LYS A 19 10.18 -9.19 -11.23
C LYS A 19 8.67 -8.92 -11.20
N LEU A 20 8.05 -8.89 -10.02
CA LEU A 20 6.64 -8.51 -9.85
C LEU A 20 6.48 -7.00 -9.63
N MET A 21 7.54 -6.34 -9.16
CA MET A 21 7.64 -4.89 -8.97
C MET A 21 8.24 -4.17 -10.19
N GLU A 22 8.83 -4.90 -11.13
CA GLU A 22 9.19 -4.43 -12.46
C GLU A 22 7.89 -4.12 -13.22
N VAL A 23 7.49 -2.86 -13.16
CA VAL A 23 6.44 -2.31 -14.00
C VAL A 23 6.87 -2.52 -15.45
N GLY A 24 6.03 -3.24 -16.23
CA GLY A 24 6.43 -3.85 -17.49
C GLY A 24 6.99 -2.88 -18.55
N ASN A 25 7.67 -3.44 -19.54
CA ASN A 25 8.28 -2.83 -20.74
C ASN A 25 7.28 -2.03 -21.65
N GLY A 26 6.39 -1.22 -21.09
CA GLY A 26 5.28 -0.55 -21.78
C GLY A 26 5.15 0.95 -21.53
N GLY A 27 6.13 1.60 -20.92
CA GLY A 27 6.20 3.07 -20.82
C GLY A 27 5.33 3.74 -19.73
N GLU A 28 4.60 2.97 -18.92
CA GLU A 28 3.91 3.49 -17.73
C GLU A 28 4.63 3.03 -16.46
N ASP A 29 5.29 3.95 -15.74
CA ASP A 29 6.05 3.69 -14.50
C ASP A 29 5.17 3.48 -13.25
N THR A 30 3.91 3.03 -13.40
CA THR A 30 2.96 2.93 -12.27
C THR A 30 2.04 1.71 -12.30
N PHE A 31 1.55 1.28 -11.13
CA PHE A 31 0.54 0.21 -11.05
C PHE A 31 -0.82 0.64 -11.63
N LYS A 32 -1.62 -0.33 -12.11
CA LYS A 32 -3.00 -0.04 -12.52
C LYS A 32 -3.90 0.36 -11.34
N TYR A 33 -3.74 -0.34 -10.22
CA TYR A 33 -4.39 -0.06 -8.93
C TYR A 33 -3.46 -0.48 -7.79
N ILE A 34 -3.54 0.22 -6.66
CA ILE A 34 -2.76 -0.12 -5.47
C ILE A 34 -3.43 -1.30 -4.74
N PRO A 35 -2.71 -2.41 -4.51
CA PRO A 35 -3.18 -3.50 -3.64
C PRO A 35 -3.01 -3.10 -2.17
N PHE A 36 -4.11 -2.74 -1.50
CA PHE A 36 -4.10 -2.39 -0.07
C PHE A 36 -5.25 -3.03 0.70
N ARG A 37 -5.07 -3.15 2.02
CA ARG A 37 -6.11 -3.53 2.97
C ARG A 37 -6.05 -2.60 4.18
N CYS A 38 -7.16 -1.91 4.44
CA CYS A 38 -7.32 -1.05 5.60
C CYS A 38 -8.08 -1.78 6.70
N TYR A 39 -7.54 -1.84 7.92
CA TYR A 39 -8.16 -2.46 9.09
C TYR A 39 -8.60 -1.39 10.07
N LEU A 40 -9.90 -1.24 10.29
CA LEU A 40 -10.43 -0.24 11.22
C LEU A 40 -10.38 -0.77 12.64
N VAL A 41 -9.47 -0.24 13.45
CA VAL A 41 -9.27 -0.69 14.84
C VAL A 41 -10.51 -0.42 15.70
N ASP A 42 -11.19 0.72 15.48
CA ASP A 42 -12.32 1.15 16.32
C ASP A 42 -13.67 0.52 15.94
N LYS A 43 -13.74 -0.19 14.80
CA LYS A 43 -14.97 -0.84 14.28
C LYS A 43 -14.79 -2.33 14.10
N ASP A 44 -14.56 -3.04 15.21
CA ASP A 44 -14.47 -4.51 15.23
C ASP A 44 -13.47 -5.09 14.21
N TYR A 45 -12.38 -4.38 13.92
CA TYR A 45 -11.40 -4.76 12.89
C TYR A 45 -11.99 -4.94 11.48
N THR A 46 -13.03 -4.18 11.14
CA THR A 46 -13.61 -4.19 9.79
C THR A 46 -12.53 -3.92 8.75
N MET A 47 -12.39 -4.83 7.78
CA MET A 47 -11.44 -4.71 6.68
C MET A 47 -12.09 -4.00 5.49
N ILE A 48 -11.42 -2.97 4.97
CA ILE A 48 -11.80 -2.26 3.75
C ILE A 48 -10.73 -2.52 2.69
N GLN A 49 -11.18 -2.90 1.50
CA GLN A 49 -10.38 -2.99 0.29
C GLN A 49 -11.15 -2.32 -0.84
N ARG A 50 -10.54 -1.32 -1.49
CA ARG A 50 -11.14 -0.59 -2.64
C ARG A 50 -10.11 -0.48 -3.76
N LEU A 51 -10.56 -0.09 -4.94
CA LEU A 51 -9.66 0.19 -6.07
C LEU A 51 -9.26 1.66 -6.03
N VAL A 52 -7.98 1.92 -5.78
CA VAL A 52 -7.42 3.27 -5.83
C VAL A 52 -6.28 3.30 -6.85
N LYS A 53 -6.34 4.27 -7.76
CA LYS A 53 -5.25 4.52 -8.73
C LYS A 53 -4.05 5.17 -8.04
N PRO A 54 -2.81 4.83 -8.41
CA PRO A 54 -1.60 5.46 -7.84
C PRO A 54 -1.39 6.89 -8.31
N LEU A 55 -2.04 7.29 -9.39
CA LEU A 55 -1.97 8.64 -9.94
C LEU A 55 -3.26 9.42 -9.63
N THR A 56 -3.12 10.73 -9.51
CA THR A 56 -4.23 11.68 -9.52
C THR A 56 -4.74 11.88 -10.96
N ASP A 57 -5.88 12.54 -11.13
CA ASP A 57 -6.42 12.83 -12.45
C ASP A 57 -5.51 13.76 -13.28
N ASP A 58 -4.66 14.54 -12.61
CA ASP A 58 -3.62 15.38 -13.22
C ASP A 58 -2.35 14.60 -13.63
N GLY A 59 -2.30 13.28 -13.37
CA GLY A 59 -1.14 12.43 -13.67
C GLY A 59 -0.01 12.49 -12.63
N HIS A 60 -0.18 13.20 -11.52
CA HIS A 60 0.80 13.24 -10.43
C HIS A 60 0.67 12.02 -9.51
N ARG A 61 1.76 11.67 -8.81
CA ARG A 61 1.73 10.58 -7.82
C ARG A 61 0.79 10.95 -6.67
N LYS A 62 -0.19 10.08 -6.40
CA LYS A 62 -1.12 10.24 -5.29
C LYS A 62 -0.40 10.06 -3.97
N THR A 63 -0.57 11.01 -3.08
CA THR A 63 -0.01 10.97 -1.72
C THR A 63 -0.92 10.18 -0.78
N LEU A 64 -0.40 9.79 0.38
CA LEU A 64 -1.18 9.15 1.44
C LEU A 64 -2.35 10.02 1.91
N GLY A 65 -2.18 11.34 1.96
CA GLY A 65 -3.25 12.29 2.29
C GLY A 65 -4.41 12.22 1.30
N CYS A 66 -4.12 12.26 -0.01
CA CYS A 66 -5.15 12.12 -1.04
C CYS A 66 -5.85 10.74 -0.97
N PHE A 67 -5.09 9.68 -0.69
CA PHE A 67 -5.64 8.34 -0.49
C PHE A 67 -6.61 8.30 0.71
N ILE A 68 -6.25 8.94 1.82
CA ILE A 68 -7.10 9.03 3.02
C ILE A 68 -8.41 9.72 2.68
N GLU A 69 -8.38 10.87 2.00
CA GLU A 69 -9.60 11.61 1.67
C GLU A 69 -10.53 10.82 0.74
N GLU A 70 -9.97 10.03 -0.20
CA GLU A 70 -10.73 9.19 -1.12
C GLU A 70 -11.39 7.99 -0.43
N VAL A 71 -10.69 7.35 0.51
CA VAL A 71 -11.19 6.15 1.20
C VAL A 71 -12.06 6.51 2.41
N PHE A 72 -11.67 7.55 3.15
CA PHE A 72 -12.26 8.01 4.41
C PHE A 72 -12.58 9.52 4.36
N PRO A 73 -13.58 9.93 3.56
CA PRO A 73 -13.90 11.34 3.38
C PRO A 73 -14.32 12.00 4.70
N SER A 74 -13.78 13.21 4.94
CA SER A 74 -14.07 14.06 6.11
C SER A 74 -13.83 13.41 7.48
N LYS A 75 -12.91 12.44 7.56
CA LYS A 75 -12.50 11.81 8.82
C LYS A 75 -11.05 12.09 9.10
N GLU A 76 -10.76 12.49 10.34
CA GLU A 76 -9.38 12.50 10.81
C GLU A 76 -8.98 11.07 11.14
N VAL A 77 -8.09 10.51 10.34
CA VAL A 77 -7.62 9.14 10.50
C VAL A 77 -6.12 9.12 10.71
N ARG A 78 -5.69 8.23 11.59
CA ARG A 78 -4.29 7.89 11.80
C ARG A 78 -4.00 6.53 11.17
N ILE A 79 -2.97 6.47 10.35
CA ILE A 79 -2.57 5.26 9.62
C ILE A 79 -1.26 4.73 10.19
N ILE A 80 -1.22 3.43 10.47
CA ILE A 80 -0.03 2.72 10.92
C ILE A 80 0.22 1.55 9.98
N THR A 81 1.46 1.39 9.51
CA THR A 81 1.92 0.26 8.70
C THR A 81 3.31 -0.16 9.14
N HIS A 82 3.62 -1.46 9.22
CA HIS A 82 4.88 -1.98 9.78
C HIS A 82 5.28 -1.39 11.15
N GLY A 83 4.30 -0.96 11.95
CA GLY A 83 4.53 -0.34 13.26
C GLY A 83 4.97 1.13 13.22
N VAL A 84 5.02 1.77 12.05
CA VAL A 84 5.34 3.19 11.89
C VAL A 84 4.16 3.99 11.32
N GLU A 85 4.17 5.30 11.58
CA GLU A 85 3.19 6.24 11.04
C GLU A 85 3.83 7.01 9.87
N PRO A 86 3.48 6.68 8.61
CA PRO A 86 4.02 7.35 7.43
C PRO A 86 3.50 8.79 7.30
N MET A 87 4.32 9.66 6.72
CA MET A 87 3.93 11.06 6.47
C MET A 87 2.86 11.14 5.38
N LEU A 88 1.91 12.07 5.52
CA LEU A 88 0.78 12.25 4.58
C LEU A 88 1.20 12.60 3.14
N GLU A 89 2.37 13.23 2.98
CA GLU A 89 2.95 13.56 1.67
C GLU A 89 3.59 12.35 0.95
N THR A 90 3.74 11.22 1.64
CA THR A 90 4.37 10.03 1.08
C THR A 90 3.56 9.49 -0.10
N PRO A 91 4.16 9.26 -1.28
CA PRO A 91 3.47 8.67 -2.42
C PRO A 91 2.97 7.25 -2.13
N ILE A 92 1.69 6.98 -2.40
CA ILE A 92 1.08 5.67 -2.12
C ILE A 92 1.69 4.56 -2.99
N GLN A 93 2.12 4.89 -4.21
CA GLN A 93 2.86 3.99 -5.09
C GLN A 93 4.16 3.53 -4.43
N TRP A 94 4.92 4.46 -3.86
CA TRP A 94 6.18 4.15 -3.18
C TRP A 94 5.94 3.28 -1.93
N MET A 95 4.87 3.57 -1.18
CA MET A 95 4.47 2.71 -0.05
C MET A 95 4.10 1.31 -0.52
N SER A 96 3.38 1.18 -1.62
CA SER A 96 3.06 -0.13 -2.20
C SER A 96 4.30 -0.88 -2.67
N GLU A 97 5.33 -0.18 -3.14
CA GLU A 97 6.58 -0.81 -3.59
C GLU A 97 7.49 -1.27 -2.42
N HIS A 98 7.55 -0.49 -1.34
CA HIS A 98 8.57 -0.66 -0.30
C HIS A 98 8.00 -1.14 1.05
N LEU A 99 6.71 -0.91 1.29
CA LEU A 99 6.01 -1.24 2.54
C LEU A 99 4.92 -2.30 2.33
N SER A 100 4.82 -2.90 1.14
CA SER A 100 3.97 -4.08 0.99
C SER A 100 4.53 -5.26 1.74
N TYR A 101 3.62 -6.06 2.30
CA TYR A 101 3.97 -7.33 2.91
C TYR A 101 4.32 -8.34 1.82
N PRO A 102 4.88 -9.51 2.18
CA PRO A 102 5.27 -10.52 1.20
C PRO A 102 4.12 -11.13 0.37
N ASP A 103 2.87 -10.82 0.73
CA ASP A 103 1.69 -11.13 -0.08
C ASP A 103 1.39 -10.06 -1.16
N ASN A 104 2.25 -9.05 -1.29
CA ASN A 104 2.12 -7.88 -2.15
C ASN A 104 0.92 -6.98 -1.84
N PHE A 105 0.38 -7.05 -0.62
CA PHE A 105 -0.59 -6.08 -0.13
C PHE A 105 0.05 -5.09 0.84
N LEU A 106 -0.37 -3.84 0.72
CA LEU A 106 -0.11 -2.82 1.72
C LEU A 106 -1.15 -2.95 2.84
N HIS A 107 -0.73 -3.41 4.01
CA HIS A 107 -1.60 -3.50 5.20
C HIS A 107 -1.53 -2.20 5.98
N LEU A 108 -2.68 -1.55 6.14
CA LEU A 108 -2.84 -0.27 6.82
C LEU A 108 -3.78 -0.43 8.02
N CYS A 109 -3.28 -0.25 9.24
CA CYS A 109 -4.10 -0.14 10.43
C CYS A 109 -4.63 1.29 10.53
N VAL A 110 -5.94 1.45 10.54
CA VAL A 110 -6.62 2.75 10.52
C VAL A 110 -7.30 2.95 11.87
N ILE A 111 -6.94 4.04 12.55
CA ILE A 111 -7.55 4.51 13.80
C ILE A 111 -8.29 5.81 13.46
N ILE A 112 -9.59 5.85 13.68
CA ILE A 112 -10.41 7.03 13.42
C ILE A 112 -10.45 7.84 14.72
N LYS A 113 -10.10 9.13 14.64
CA LYS A 113 -10.22 10.03 15.79
C LYS A 113 -11.62 10.62 15.92
#